data_AF-A0A3P7KM90-F1
#
_entry.id   AF-A0A3P7KM90-F1
#
_cell.length_a   1.000
_cell.length_b   1.000
_cell.length_c   1.000
_cell.angle_alpha   90.00
_cell.angle_beta   90.00
_cell.angle_gamma   90.00
#
_symmetry.space_group_name_H-M   'P 1'
#
loop_
_entity.id
_entity.type
_entity.pdbx_description
1 polymer ?
#
loop_
_entity_poly.entity_id
_entity_poly.type
_entity_poly.pdbx_seq_one_letter_code
_entity_poly.pdbx_strand_id
1 'polypeptide(L)'
;MSLPFQAIECYLAHVQPIDGTWQWGEAAFAHFQKLCMGKVMNATVVGFNVNDKVPMVELTVLDEENKPIRVDKDLMENGFAKASDPSKLQKVAVSKTRTLSTHSTAPVIAAV
;
A
#
# COMPACT_ATOMS: atom_id res chain seq x y z
N MET A 1 14.51 11.22 22.42
CA MET A 1 13.77 10.26 21.57
C MET A 1 13.55 10.94 20.23
N SER A 2 14.14 10.44 19.14
CA SER A 2 14.11 11.10 17.81
C SER A 2 13.56 10.21 16.68
N LEU A 3 13.18 8.97 16.97
CA LEU A 3 12.61 8.08 15.96
C LEU A 3 11.09 8.33 15.86
N PRO A 4 10.52 8.52 14.65
CA PRO A 4 9.08 8.60 14.48
C PRO A 4 8.42 7.24 14.81
N PHE A 5 7.12 7.25 15.06
CA PHE A 5 6.34 6.01 15.10
C PHE A 5 6.48 5.25 13.79
N GLN A 6 6.67 3.94 13.89
CA GLN A 6 7.01 3.08 12.75
C GLN A 6 5.78 2.39 12.15
N ALA A 7 4.67 2.33 12.88
CA ALA A 7 3.40 1.81 12.38
C ALA A 7 2.62 2.92 11.66
N ILE A 8 2.12 2.59 10.47
CA ILE A 8 1.35 3.51 9.63
C ILE A 8 -0.03 2.89 9.43
N GLU A 9 -1.07 3.63 9.79
CA GLU A 9 -2.44 3.28 9.47
C GLU A 9 -2.68 3.44 7.96
N CYS A 10 -3.35 2.46 7.33
CA CYS A 10 -3.70 2.51 5.92
C CYS A 10 -4.94 1.66 5.62
N TYR A 11 -5.56 1.91 4.47
CA TYR A 11 -6.62 1.08 3.90
C TYR A 11 -6.14 0.34 2.67
N LEU A 12 -6.60 -0.91 2.50
CA LEU A 12 -6.45 -1.62 1.24
C LEU A 12 -7.33 -0.97 0.18
N ALA A 13 -6.72 -0.54 -0.93
CA ALA A 13 -7.41 0.15 -2.01
C ALA A 13 -8.34 -0.79 -2.82
N HIS A 14 -9.30 -0.19 -3.52
CA HIS A 14 -10.18 -0.83 -4.52
C HIS A 14 -11.16 -1.88 -4.02
N VAL A 15 -11.12 -2.26 -2.74
CA VAL A 15 -12.00 -3.29 -2.18
C VAL A 15 -12.82 -2.78 -1.00
N GLN A 16 -13.98 -3.41 -0.81
CA GLN A 16 -14.85 -3.24 0.34
C GLN A 16 -15.52 -4.58 0.70
N PRO A 17 -16.09 -4.71 1.91
CA PRO A 17 -16.85 -5.88 2.30
C PRO A 17 -17.97 -6.23 1.31
N ILE A 18 -18.26 -7.52 1.15
CA ILE A 18 -19.24 -8.06 0.17
C ILE A 18 -20.64 -7.49 0.43
N ASP A 19 -21.02 -7.40 1.69
CA ASP A 19 -22.30 -6.84 2.14
C ASP A 19 -22.41 -5.32 1.91
N GLY A 20 -21.31 -4.65 1.55
CA GLY A 20 -21.24 -3.20 1.37
C GLY A 20 -21.26 -2.41 2.68
N THR A 21 -21.13 -3.10 3.81
CA THR A 21 -20.97 -2.46 5.12
C THR A 21 -19.50 -2.07 5.34
N TRP A 22 -19.20 -1.64 6.56
CA TRP A 22 -17.84 -1.33 7.00
C TRP A 22 -17.18 -2.50 7.74
N GLN A 23 -17.87 -3.62 7.89
CA GLN A 23 -17.41 -4.75 8.68
C GLN A 23 -16.95 -5.89 7.76
N TRP A 24 -15.72 -6.37 7.97
CA TRP A 24 -15.21 -7.52 7.26
C TRP A 24 -15.68 -8.81 7.93
N GLY A 25 -16.13 -9.79 7.13
CA GLY A 25 -16.44 -11.12 7.63
C GLY A 25 -15.19 -11.84 8.13
N GLU A 26 -15.35 -12.73 9.10
CA GLU A 26 -14.24 -13.47 9.73
C GLU A 26 -13.41 -14.25 8.69
N ALA A 27 -14.08 -14.89 7.72
CA ALA A 27 -13.40 -15.62 6.65
C ALA A 27 -12.55 -14.71 5.75
N ALA A 28 -13.02 -13.51 5.42
CA ALA A 28 -12.26 -12.53 4.65
C ALA A 28 -11.05 -12.03 5.42
N PHE A 29 -11.21 -11.77 6.73
CA PHE A 29 -10.12 -11.36 7.60
C PHE A 29 -9.06 -12.46 7.76
N ALA A 30 -9.46 -13.71 8.00
CA ALA A 30 -8.56 -14.85 8.11
C ALA A 30 -7.77 -15.09 6.82
N HIS A 31 -8.42 -14.94 5.66
CA HIS A 31 -7.76 -15.05 4.35
C HIS A 31 -6.75 -13.92 4.12
N PHE A 32 -7.11 -12.68 4.45
CA PHE A 32 -6.18 -11.54 4.39
C PHE A 32 -4.95 -11.76 5.29
N GLN A 33 -5.14 -12.26 6.51
CA GLN A 33 -4.03 -12.61 7.42
C GLN A 33 -3.13 -13.70 6.83
N LYS A 34 -3.71 -14.76 6.24
CA LYS A 34 -2.95 -15.83 5.56
C LYS A 34 -2.08 -15.28 4.42
N LEU A 35 -2.59 -14.30 3.68
CA LEU A 35 -1.85 -13.67 2.59
C LEU A 35 -0.70 -12.80 3.09
N CYS A 36 -0.92 -12.00 4.14
CA CYS A 36 -0.05 -10.87 4.48
C CYS A 36 0.84 -11.09 5.71
N MET A 37 0.40 -11.89 6.69
CA MET A 37 1.07 -11.96 7.99
C MET A 37 2.42 -12.68 7.88
N GLY A 38 3.47 -12.08 8.47
CA GLY A 38 4.82 -12.63 8.44
C GLY A 38 5.54 -12.54 7.10
N LYS A 39 4.98 -11.81 6.11
CA LYS A 39 5.57 -11.66 4.77
C LYS A 39 6.06 -10.24 4.52
N VAL A 40 7.12 -10.14 3.72
CA VAL A 40 7.53 -8.87 3.12
C VAL A 40 6.59 -8.58 1.95
N MET A 41 6.07 -7.36 1.91
CA MET A 41 5.10 -6.92 0.91
C MET A 41 5.50 -5.57 0.32
N ASN A 42 5.10 -5.34 -0.92
CA ASN A 42 5.17 -4.02 -1.53
C ASN A 42 3.85 -3.27 -1.29
N ALA A 43 3.94 -2.05 -0.78
CA ALA A 43 2.79 -1.18 -0.56
C ALA A 43 2.93 0.08 -1.42
N THR A 44 2.02 0.28 -2.36
CA THR A 44 2.00 1.48 -3.23
C THR A 44 0.85 2.39 -2.82
N VAL A 45 1.16 3.62 -2.40
CA VAL A 45 0.13 4.62 -2.10
C VAL A 45 -0.52 5.09 -3.40
N VAL A 46 -1.81 4.81 -3.56
CA VAL A 46 -2.59 5.23 -4.75
C VAL A 46 -3.40 6.49 -4.51
N GLY A 47 -3.55 6.90 -3.26
CA GLY A 47 -4.27 8.08 -2.85
C GLY A 47 -4.55 8.09 -1.36
N PHE A 48 -5.47 8.95 -0.97
CA PHE A 48 -5.93 9.08 0.40
C PHE A 48 -7.44 8.97 0.43
N ASN A 49 -7.97 8.40 1.50
CA ASN A 49 -9.42 8.39 1.71
C ASN A 49 -9.90 9.84 1.85
N VAL A 50 -10.99 10.16 1.15
CA VAL A 50 -11.53 11.52 1.09
C VAL A 50 -11.93 12.08 2.47
N ASN A 51 -12.38 11.22 3.39
CA ASN A 51 -12.98 11.60 4.66
C ASN A 51 -11.93 11.84 5.75
N ASP A 52 -11.04 10.88 5.98
CA ASP A 52 -10.10 10.85 7.11
C ASP A 52 -8.65 11.10 6.69
N LYS A 53 -8.37 11.17 5.38
CA LYS A 53 -7.02 11.33 4.81
C LYS A 53 -6.07 10.19 5.15
N VAL A 54 -6.59 9.02 5.54
CA VAL A 54 -5.78 7.80 5.71
C VAL A 54 -5.28 7.33 4.32
N PRO A 55 -3.99 6.95 4.19
CA PRO A 55 -3.45 6.44 2.94
C PRO A 55 -4.21 5.19 2.45
N MET A 56 -4.55 5.17 1.17
CA MET A 56 -5.07 3.98 0.49
C MET A 56 -3.94 3.34 -0.33
N VAL A 57 -3.66 2.07 -0.06
CA VAL A 57 -2.52 1.34 -0.60
C VAL A 57 -2.93 0.13 -1.42
N GLU A 58 -2.23 -0.09 -2.52
CA GLU A 58 -2.19 -1.40 -3.19
C GLU A 58 -1.12 -2.27 -2.53
N LEU A 59 -1.49 -3.47 -2.10
CA LEU A 59 -0.56 -4.45 -1.54
C LEU A 59 -0.26 -5.55 -2.54
N THR A 60 1.03 -5.83 -2.73
CA THR A 60 1.50 -7.00 -3.48
C THR A 60 2.37 -7.86 -2.58
N VAL A 61 2.02 -9.14 -2.44
CA VAL A 61 2.80 -10.15 -1.74
C VAL A 61 3.41 -11.12 -2.76
N LEU A 62 4.51 -11.76 -2.41
CA LEU A 62 5.04 -12.87 -3.20
C LEU A 62 4.52 -14.18 -2.65
N ASP A 63 4.13 -15.10 -3.53
CA ASP A 63 3.81 -16.48 -3.15
C ASP A 63 5.09 -17.33 -3.01
N GLU A 64 4.91 -18.64 -2.78
CA GLU A 64 6.01 -19.59 -2.63
C GLU A 64 6.84 -19.77 -3.91
N GLU A 65 6.28 -19.42 -5.07
CA GLU A 65 6.91 -19.47 -6.38
C GLU A 65 7.48 -18.10 -6.81
N ASN A 66 7.53 -17.13 -5.89
CA ASN A 66 7.90 -15.73 -6.13
C ASN A 66 7.02 -15.01 -7.17
N LYS A 67 5.78 -15.46 -7.37
CA LYS A 67 4.82 -14.76 -8.22
C LYS A 67 4.12 -13.66 -7.42
N PRO A 68 3.93 -12.47 -8.01
CA PRO A 68 3.25 -11.37 -7.34
C PRO A 68 1.74 -11.62 -7.28
N ILE A 69 1.20 -11.61 -6.05
CA ILE A 69 -0.24 -11.62 -5.78
C ILE A 69 -0.66 -10.23 -5.35
N ARG A 70 -1.60 -9.63 -6.10
CA ARG A 70 -2.30 -8.42 -5.70
C ARG A 70 -3.41 -8.77 -4.72
N VAL A 71 -3.28 -8.30 -3.48
CA VAL A 71 -4.17 -8.69 -2.37
C VAL A 71 -5.62 -8.27 -2.63
N ASP A 72 -5.84 -7.10 -3.23
CA ASP A 72 -7.17 -6.61 -3.58
C ASP A 72 -7.86 -7.51 -4.61
N LYS A 73 -7.11 -7.99 -5.62
CA LYS A 73 -7.63 -8.90 -6.65
C LYS A 73 -7.94 -10.27 -6.08
N ASP A 74 -7.01 -10.83 -5.32
CA ASP A 74 -7.16 -12.14 -4.69
C ASP A 74 -8.41 -12.18 -3.79
N LEU A 75 -8.65 -11.13 -2.99
CA LEU A 75 -9.85 -11.04 -2.16
C LEU A 75 -11.14 -11.01 -2.99
N MET A 76 -11.16 -10.31 -4.13
CA MET A 76 -12.33 -10.29 -5.01
C MET A 76 -12.53 -11.63 -5.73
N GLU A 77 -11.47 -12.23 -6.25
CA GLU A 77 -11.50 -13.51 -6.98
C GLU A 77 -11.95 -14.68 -6.09
N ASN A 78 -11.55 -14.68 -4.82
CA ASN A 78 -11.99 -15.67 -3.82
C ASN A 78 -13.34 -15.32 -3.16
N GLY A 79 -14.02 -14.26 -3.63
CA GLY A 79 -15.34 -13.87 -3.14
C GLY A 79 -15.35 -13.35 -1.71
N PHE A 80 -14.23 -12.81 -1.22
CA PHE A 80 -14.10 -12.17 0.11
C PHE A 80 -14.34 -10.66 0.07
N ALA A 81 -14.29 -10.04 -1.10
CA ALA A 81 -14.50 -8.61 -1.28
C ALA A 81 -15.24 -8.29 -2.59
N LYS A 82 -15.72 -7.05 -2.71
CA LYS A 82 -16.16 -6.45 -3.97
C LYS A 82 -15.45 -5.14 -4.23
N ALA A 83 -15.55 -4.64 -5.46
CA ALA A 83 -15.01 -3.34 -5.82
C ALA A 83 -15.57 -2.22 -4.92
N SER A 84 -14.70 -1.36 -4.42
CA SER A 84 -15.08 -0.17 -3.66
C SER A 84 -15.49 0.99 -4.57
N ASP A 85 -16.19 1.96 -3.99
CA ASP A 85 -16.56 3.19 -4.69
C ASP A 85 -15.31 4.05 -4.95
N PRO A 86 -14.95 4.32 -6.23
CA PRO A 86 -13.80 5.15 -6.57
C PRO A 86 -13.88 6.58 -6.03
N SER A 87 -15.08 7.08 -5.74
CA SER A 87 -15.32 8.43 -5.20
C SER A 87 -14.75 8.61 -3.80
N LYS A 88 -14.45 7.51 -3.09
CA LYS A 88 -13.83 7.53 -1.76
C LYS A 88 -12.31 7.78 -1.81
N LEU A 89 -11.71 7.78 -3.00
CA LEU A 89 -10.27 7.93 -3.21
C LEU A 89 -9.92 9.30 -3.79
N GLN A 90 -9.15 10.08 -3.04
CA GLN A 90 -8.44 11.24 -3.54
C GLN A 90 -7.07 10.80 -4.09
N LYS A 91 -6.94 10.70 -5.42
CA LYS A 91 -5.70 10.27 -6.08
C LYS A 91 -4.54 11.21 -5.75
N VAL A 92 -3.35 10.63 -5.55
CA VAL A 92 -2.12 11.43 -5.49
C VAL A 92 -1.83 11.96 -6.89
N ALA A 93 -1.71 13.27 -7.05
CA ALA A 93 -1.15 13.83 -8.27
C ALA A 93 0.31 13.41 -8.35
N VAL A 94 0.68 12.63 -9.37
CA VAL A 94 2.08 12.27 -9.62
C VAL A 94 2.84 13.57 -9.93
N SER A 95 3.46 14.14 -8.90
CA SER A 95 4.44 15.20 -9.08
C SER A 95 5.61 14.55 -9.81
N LYS A 96 5.95 15.06 -11.01
CA LYS A 96 7.13 14.59 -11.77
C LYS A 96 8.30 14.39 -10.82
N THR A 97 8.87 13.19 -10.84
CA THR A 97 9.99 12.74 -10.01
C THR A 97 10.99 13.87 -9.79
N ARG A 98 11.20 14.28 -8.53
CA ARG A 98 12.35 15.09 -8.14
C ARG A 98 13.58 14.21 -8.39
N THR A 99 14.31 14.48 -9.46
CA THR A 99 15.58 13.83 -9.76
C THR A 99 16.46 13.89 -8.51
N LEU A 100 16.96 12.74 -8.07
CA LEU A 100 18.04 12.70 -7.08
C LEU A 100 19.17 13.55 -7.68
N SER A 101 19.49 14.70 -7.07
CA SER A 101 20.67 15.45 -7.46
C SER A 101 21.88 14.61 -7.11
N THR A 102 22.60 14.12 -8.12
CA THR A 102 23.91 13.55 -7.94
C THR A 102 24.81 14.63 -7.35
N HIS A 103 25.24 14.45 -6.09
CA HIS A 103 26.29 15.29 -5.52
C HIS A 103 27.57 15.04 -6.33
N SER A 104 27.92 15.98 -7.21
CA SER A 104 29.24 16.05 -7.83
C SER A 104 30.27 16.32 -6.73
N THR A 105 31.09 15.32 -6.40
CA THR A 105 32.20 15.49 -5.47
C THR A 105 33.32 16.21 -6.21
N ALA A 106 33.55 17.49 -5.88
CA ALA A 106 34.72 18.22 -6.37
C ALA A 106 35.99 17.62 -5.76
N PRO A 107 37.09 17.49 -6.51
CA PRO A 107 38.34 16.95 -5.97
C PRO A 107 38.96 17.96 -4.99
N VAL A 108 39.35 17.47 -3.81
CA VAL A 108 40.11 18.22 -2.81
C VAL A 108 41.52 18.44 -3.37
N ILE A 109 41.85 19.68 -3.73
CA ILE A 109 43.22 20.05 -4.08
C ILE A 109 43.97 20.23 -2.76
N ALA A 110 44.88 19.31 -2.46
CA ALA A 110 45.83 19.44 -1.37
C ALA A 110 46.86 20.51 -1.74
N ALA A 111 46.91 21.61 -0.99
CA ALA A 111 48.03 22.54 -1.02
C ALA A 111 49.13 22.02 -0.09
N VAL A 112 50.34 21.88 -0.64
CA VAL A 112 51.61 21.66 0.07
C VAL A 112 52.17 23.01 0.49
#